data_AF-A0A7K7T5R7-F1
#
_entry.id   AF-A0A7K7T5R7-F1
#
_cell.length_a   1.000
_cell.length_b   1.000
_cell.length_c   1.000
_cell.angle_alpha   90.00
_cell.angle_beta   90.00
_cell.angle_gamma   90.00
#
_symmetry.space_group_name_H-M   'P 1'
#
loop_
_entity.id
_entity.type
_entity.pdbx_description
1 polymer ?
#
loop_
_entity_poly.entity_id
_entity_poly.type
_entity_poly.pdbx_seq_one_letter_code
_entity_poly.pdbx_strand_id
1 'polypeptide(L)'
;PLSLKEVQMLVELFYLPYHHGALAQELLENFRWLRANSLSVGVPAMVPDACRVRLVQALLQEGACHSWLTPICPQGTQWRGRAQSFQLLCAQMCRLHSRFVSAAGRALLYDLHPYLWDIRNMLLAASAFVLWLGCQNVTAPILLGRDAEPWVRRGGLFGELQALLPVGNSCDLFYHPPPLFPSSQLYLLRPLLPLDKVGVVAELQVQLSHAHSLAARLLGPFLSLSPEYTFVLEDEGGPCGYAAGALHAEGFLQQRDSSWLPAMRHKYPSDLGTGGRALGQEAVLFFHAEPLAVPRTVLRRFPSLVQLGTAPRVLDVGASRSLALCLLSALRANGSRGVFCQVSDTDRQQLSFYSKLG
;
A
#
# COMPACT_ATOMS: atom_id res chain seq x y z
N PRO A 1 2.30 23.72 -20.77
CA PRO A 1 2.26 22.81 -21.95
C PRO A 1 2.99 21.51 -21.63
N LEU A 2 2.55 20.38 -22.17
CA LEU A 2 3.26 19.11 -22.08
C LEU A 2 4.54 19.16 -22.95
N SER A 3 5.61 18.57 -22.46
CA SER A 3 6.87 18.42 -23.19
C SER A 3 6.79 17.28 -24.21
N LEU A 4 7.66 17.32 -25.24
CA LEU A 4 7.75 16.24 -26.23
C LEU A 4 8.00 14.88 -25.57
N LYS A 5 8.86 14.83 -24.54
CA LYS A 5 9.16 13.62 -23.79
C LYS A 5 7.93 13.06 -23.06
N GLU A 6 7.13 13.92 -22.44
CA GLU A 6 5.87 13.53 -21.78
C GLU A 6 4.87 12.96 -22.79
N VAL A 7 4.75 13.55 -23.99
CA VAL A 7 3.88 13.03 -25.05
C VAL A 7 4.39 11.70 -25.60
N GLN A 8 5.70 11.56 -25.81
CA GLN A 8 6.31 10.27 -26.18
C GLN A 8 6.02 9.20 -25.15
N MET A 9 6.16 9.51 -23.84
CA MET A 9 5.79 8.56 -22.79
C MET A 9 4.33 8.11 -22.91
N LEU A 10 3.37 9.02 -23.17
CA LEU A 10 1.97 8.64 -23.37
C LEU A 10 1.80 7.65 -24.53
N VAL A 11 2.46 7.89 -25.66
CA VAL A 11 2.41 7.01 -26.84
C VAL A 11 3.01 5.64 -26.54
N GLU A 12 4.13 5.58 -25.81
CA GLU A 12 4.77 4.31 -25.45
C GLU A 12 3.91 3.46 -24.50
N LEU A 13 3.08 4.10 -23.68
CA LEU A 13 2.16 3.43 -22.74
C LEU A 13 0.90 2.90 -23.42
N PHE A 14 0.42 3.62 -24.42
CA PHE A 14 -0.78 3.30 -25.18
C PHE A 14 -0.43 3.10 -26.65
N TYR A 15 0.51 2.18 -26.91
CA TYR A 15 1.17 2.05 -28.20
C TYR A 15 0.29 1.42 -29.28
N LEU A 16 0.09 0.10 -29.24
CA LEU A 16 -0.73 -0.64 -30.19
C LEU A 16 -1.53 -1.73 -29.46
N PRO A 17 -2.63 -2.25 -30.05
CA PRO A 17 -3.47 -3.27 -29.40
C PRO A 17 -2.73 -4.54 -28.98
N TYR A 18 -1.69 -4.93 -29.73
CA TYR A 18 -0.92 -6.17 -29.53
C TYR A 18 0.55 -5.95 -29.18
N HIS A 19 1.00 -4.69 -29.12
CA HIS A 19 2.39 -4.35 -28.83
C HIS A 19 2.46 -3.20 -27.85
N HIS A 20 3.27 -3.37 -26.81
CA HIS A 20 3.64 -2.31 -25.89
C HIS A 20 4.79 -1.49 -26.48
N GLY A 21 4.83 -0.20 -26.18
CA GLY A 21 6.01 0.61 -26.46
C GLY A 21 7.20 0.17 -25.61
N ALA A 22 8.40 0.58 -25.99
CA ALA A 22 9.66 0.23 -25.33
C ALA A 22 9.65 0.54 -23.83
N LEU A 23 9.09 1.69 -23.42
CA LEU A 23 8.99 2.05 -22.00
C LEU A 23 8.05 1.11 -21.22
N ALA A 24 6.92 0.75 -21.82
CA ALA A 24 5.96 -0.17 -21.21
C ALA A 24 6.53 -1.59 -21.12
N GLN A 25 7.28 -2.04 -22.13
CA GLN A 25 8.01 -3.31 -22.11
C GLN A 25 9.08 -3.32 -21.01
N GLU A 26 9.93 -2.29 -20.94
CA GLU A 26 10.95 -2.16 -19.90
C GLU A 26 10.33 -2.23 -18.50
N LEU A 27 9.21 -1.55 -18.29
CA LEU A 27 8.48 -1.56 -17.03
C LEU A 27 7.99 -2.96 -16.66
N LEU A 28 7.39 -3.68 -17.61
CA LEU A 28 6.90 -5.06 -17.42
C LEU A 28 8.04 -6.07 -17.19
N GLU A 29 9.12 -5.96 -17.94
CA GLU A 29 10.30 -6.80 -17.80
C GLU A 29 10.99 -6.60 -16.45
N ASN A 30 11.19 -5.34 -16.05
CA ASN A 30 11.71 -5.03 -14.73
C ASN A 30 10.81 -5.60 -13.64
N PHE A 31 9.48 -5.43 -13.74
CA PHE A 31 8.58 -5.94 -12.71
C PHE A 31 8.60 -7.48 -12.62
N ARG A 32 8.55 -8.19 -13.75
CA ARG A 32 8.68 -9.66 -13.82
C ARG A 32 9.97 -10.14 -13.19
N TRP A 33 11.08 -9.50 -13.55
CA TRP A 33 12.40 -9.88 -13.09
C TRP A 33 12.56 -9.63 -11.59
N LEU A 34 12.14 -8.46 -11.09
CA LEU A 34 12.21 -8.10 -9.67
C LEU A 34 11.42 -9.08 -8.82
N ARG A 35 10.24 -9.49 -9.30
CA ARG A 35 9.43 -10.48 -8.62
C ARG A 35 10.10 -11.86 -8.59
N ALA A 36 10.60 -12.33 -9.73
CA ALA A 36 11.27 -13.64 -9.83
C ALA A 36 12.53 -13.73 -8.96
N ASN A 37 13.24 -12.61 -8.77
CA ASN A 37 14.49 -12.54 -8.01
C ASN A 37 14.33 -11.93 -6.61
N SER A 38 13.09 -11.85 -6.10
CA SER A 38 12.81 -11.29 -4.77
C SER A 38 13.47 -12.09 -3.63
N LEU A 39 13.62 -13.41 -3.80
CA LEU A 39 14.29 -14.29 -2.84
C LEU A 39 15.79 -13.97 -2.69
N SER A 40 16.43 -13.47 -3.74
CA SER A 40 17.86 -13.13 -3.76
C SER A 40 18.21 -11.84 -2.99
N VAL A 41 17.20 -11.11 -2.53
CA VAL A 41 17.33 -9.87 -1.75
C VAL A 41 17.20 -10.12 -0.26
N GLY A 42 16.69 -11.30 0.13
CA GLY A 42 16.41 -11.66 1.52
C GLY A 42 17.59 -11.31 2.41
N VAL A 43 17.42 -10.25 3.21
CA VAL A 43 18.44 -9.82 4.15
C VAL A 43 18.54 -10.93 5.21
N PRO A 44 19.70 -11.56 5.46
CA PRO A 44 19.81 -12.59 6.48
C PRO A 44 19.26 -12.04 7.81
N ALA A 45 18.50 -12.86 8.54
CA ALA A 45 17.75 -12.49 9.76
C ALA A 45 18.61 -11.85 10.88
N MET A 46 19.92 -11.81 10.71
CA MET A 46 20.93 -11.25 11.61
C MET A 46 21.24 -9.75 11.41
N VAL A 47 20.72 -9.08 10.37
CA VAL A 47 21.03 -7.66 10.12
C VAL A 47 20.01 -6.74 10.79
N PRO A 48 20.43 -5.74 11.59
CA PRO A 48 19.51 -4.85 12.31
C PRO A 48 18.61 -4.05 11.37
N ASP A 49 17.40 -3.70 11.84
CA ASP A 49 16.35 -2.94 11.15
C ASP A 49 16.85 -1.67 10.42
N ALA A 50 17.97 -1.10 10.87
CA ALA A 50 18.64 0.03 10.24
C ALA A 50 19.04 -0.20 8.76
N CYS A 51 19.39 -1.43 8.35
CA CYS A 51 19.72 -1.71 6.95
C CYS A 51 18.49 -1.77 6.04
N ARG A 52 17.33 -2.20 6.57
CA ARG A 52 16.05 -2.24 5.83
C ARG A 52 15.53 -0.83 5.56
N VAL A 53 15.67 0.06 6.54
CA VAL A 53 15.29 1.48 6.42
C VAL A 53 16.14 2.20 5.38
N ARG A 54 17.47 1.99 5.41
CA ARG A 54 18.40 2.59 4.44
C ARG A 54 18.16 2.11 3.01
N LEU A 55 17.61 0.91 2.83
CA LEU A 55 17.29 0.33 1.53
C LEU A 55 16.14 1.06 0.85
N VAL A 56 15.07 1.36 1.59
CA VAL A 56 13.93 2.13 1.07
C VAL A 56 14.28 3.62 0.97
N GLN A 57 15.04 4.19 1.91
CA GLN A 57 15.53 5.57 1.78
C GLN A 57 16.46 5.75 0.57
N ALA A 58 17.36 4.81 0.28
CA ALA A 58 18.21 4.86 -0.91
C ALA A 58 17.44 4.66 -2.23
N LEU A 59 16.30 3.95 -2.19
CA LEU A 59 15.38 3.82 -3.33
C LEU A 59 14.49 5.05 -3.50
N LEU A 60 14.17 5.78 -2.43
CA LEU A 60 13.33 6.98 -2.43
C LEU A 60 14.11 8.29 -2.61
N GLN A 61 15.40 8.35 -2.27
CA GLN A 61 16.25 9.54 -2.44
C GLN A 61 17.12 9.46 -3.71
N GLU A 62 17.04 10.47 -4.56
CA GLU A 62 18.00 10.69 -5.64
C GLU A 62 19.37 11.04 -5.02
N GLY A 63 20.35 10.11 -5.05
CA GLY A 63 21.77 10.45 -4.89
C GLY A 63 22.53 9.96 -3.65
N ALA A 64 21.96 9.13 -2.75
CA ALA A 64 22.71 8.63 -1.60
C ALA A 64 23.31 7.23 -1.83
N CYS A 65 24.29 7.12 -2.74
CA CYS A 65 25.05 5.88 -2.91
C CYS A 65 26.56 6.15 -2.85
N HIS A 66 27.07 6.59 -1.68
CA HIS A 66 28.50 6.55 -1.42
C HIS A 66 28.82 5.91 -0.07
N SER A 67 29.34 4.68 -0.18
CA SER A 67 30.45 4.08 0.57
C SER A 67 30.26 3.25 1.86
N TRP A 68 29.08 2.80 2.29
CA TRP A 68 29.00 2.03 3.57
C TRP A 68 28.14 0.76 3.59
N LEU A 69 27.95 0.10 2.45
CA LEU A 69 27.43 -1.28 2.39
C LEU A 69 28.49 -2.14 1.72
N THR A 70 29.29 -2.85 2.51
CA THR A 70 30.12 -3.94 2.00
C THR A 70 29.22 -4.93 1.25
N PRO A 71 29.58 -5.32 0.00
CA PRO A 71 28.67 -6.04 -0.89
C PRO A 71 28.67 -7.52 -0.52
N ILE A 72 27.68 -7.96 0.26
CA ILE A 72 27.61 -9.38 0.65
C ILE A 72 27.10 -10.26 -0.52
N CYS A 73 26.35 -9.71 -1.50
CA CYS A 73 25.94 -10.45 -2.70
C CYS A 73 25.80 -9.54 -3.95
N PRO A 74 26.41 -9.88 -5.11
CA PRO A 74 26.28 -9.13 -6.37
C PRO A 74 24.86 -9.21 -6.97
N GLN A 75 24.09 -10.25 -6.64
CA GLN A 75 22.70 -10.39 -7.08
C GLN A 75 21.78 -9.36 -6.38
N GLY A 76 22.06 -9.04 -5.10
CA GLY A 76 21.30 -8.05 -4.35
C GLY A 76 21.53 -6.61 -4.83
N THR A 77 22.73 -6.28 -5.32
CA THR A 77 23.01 -4.96 -5.90
C THR A 77 22.32 -4.79 -7.25
N GLN A 78 22.30 -5.84 -8.08
CA GLN A 78 21.56 -5.82 -9.35
C GLN A 78 20.06 -5.64 -9.14
N TRP A 79 19.48 -6.34 -8.15
CA TRP A 79 18.07 -6.18 -7.82
C TRP A 79 17.75 -4.76 -7.37
N ARG A 80 18.58 -4.18 -6.49
CA ARG A 80 18.41 -2.79 -6.04
C ARG A 80 18.48 -1.79 -7.19
N GLY A 81 19.43 -1.94 -8.10
CA GLY A 81 19.54 -1.07 -9.28
C GLY A 81 18.29 -1.13 -10.16
N ARG A 82 17.81 -2.35 -10.48
CA ARG A 82 16.58 -2.52 -11.26
C ARG A 82 15.34 -2.02 -10.53
N ALA A 83 15.26 -2.22 -9.21
CA ALA A 83 14.16 -1.70 -8.40
C ALA A 83 14.12 -0.18 -8.44
N GLN A 84 15.27 0.48 -8.30
CA GLN A 84 15.37 1.93 -8.41
C GLN A 84 14.91 2.45 -9.79
N SER A 85 15.39 1.83 -10.87
CA SER A 85 14.94 2.16 -12.23
C SER A 85 13.42 2.01 -12.38
N PHE A 86 12.84 0.92 -11.85
CA PHE A 86 11.40 0.70 -11.87
C PHE A 86 10.63 1.77 -11.07
N GLN A 87 11.09 2.13 -9.87
CA GLN A 87 10.47 3.20 -9.06
C GLN A 87 10.54 4.55 -9.77
N LEU A 88 11.68 4.87 -10.40
CA LEU A 88 11.85 6.11 -11.17
C LEU A 88 10.87 6.19 -12.34
N LEU A 89 10.68 5.09 -13.08
CA LEU A 89 9.69 5.02 -14.16
C LEU A 89 8.26 5.22 -13.63
N CYS A 90 7.89 4.53 -12.54
CA CYS A 90 6.58 4.70 -11.90
C CYS A 90 6.34 6.15 -11.45
N ALA A 91 7.36 6.78 -10.84
CA ALA A 91 7.28 8.17 -10.39
C ALA A 91 7.19 9.16 -11.55
N GLN A 92 7.94 8.95 -12.64
CA GLN A 92 7.83 9.76 -13.86
C GLN A 92 6.41 9.67 -14.45
N MET A 93 5.79 8.49 -14.44
CA MET A 93 4.44 8.30 -14.93
C MET A 93 3.37 8.94 -14.02
N CYS A 94 3.54 8.89 -12.70
CA CYS A 94 2.65 9.61 -11.79
C CYS A 94 2.74 11.13 -11.98
N ARG A 95 3.96 11.65 -12.20
CA ARG A 95 4.16 13.07 -12.56
C ARG A 95 3.53 13.42 -13.90
N LEU A 96 3.67 12.56 -14.91
CA LEU A 96 3.02 12.71 -16.21
C LEU A 96 1.50 12.84 -16.07
N HIS A 97 0.86 12.02 -15.23
CA HIS A 97 -0.57 12.13 -14.97
C HIS A 97 -0.94 13.50 -14.38
N SER A 98 -0.26 13.96 -13.34
CA SER A 98 -0.50 15.27 -12.72
C SER A 98 -0.32 16.43 -13.72
N ARG A 99 0.73 16.35 -14.54
CA ARG A 99 1.01 17.30 -15.63
C ARG A 99 -0.05 17.27 -16.73
N PHE A 100 -0.54 16.08 -17.09
CA PHE A 100 -1.61 15.91 -18.06
C PHE A 100 -2.91 16.52 -17.58
N VAL A 101 -3.31 16.24 -16.32
CA VAL A 101 -4.51 16.81 -15.70
C VAL A 101 -4.45 18.35 -15.62
N SER A 102 -3.27 18.92 -15.36
CA SER A 102 -3.11 20.37 -15.23
C SER A 102 -2.91 21.12 -16.55
N ALA A 103 -2.36 20.47 -17.59
CA ALA A 103 -1.94 21.15 -18.82
C ALA A 103 -2.71 20.76 -20.09
N ALA A 104 -3.43 19.63 -20.10
CA ALA A 104 -4.16 19.19 -21.30
C ALA A 104 -5.43 20.01 -21.53
N GLY A 105 -5.81 20.17 -22.81
CA GLY A 105 -7.12 20.71 -23.16
C GLY A 105 -8.24 19.81 -22.66
N ARG A 106 -9.40 20.39 -22.30
CA ARG A 106 -10.51 19.65 -21.66
C ARG A 106 -11.00 18.45 -22.48
N ALA A 107 -11.03 18.58 -23.81
CA ALA A 107 -11.44 17.49 -24.70
C ALA A 107 -10.53 16.25 -24.56
N LEU A 108 -9.22 16.42 -24.76
CA LEU A 108 -8.23 15.35 -24.60
C LEU A 108 -8.19 14.79 -23.18
N LEU A 109 -8.38 15.66 -22.18
CA LEU A 109 -8.36 15.26 -20.78
C LEU A 109 -9.49 14.26 -20.50
N TYR A 110 -10.74 14.57 -20.83
CA TYR A 110 -11.86 13.69 -20.51
C TYR A 110 -11.83 12.37 -21.27
N ASP A 111 -11.32 12.35 -22.51
CA ASP A 111 -11.21 11.13 -23.31
C ASP A 111 -10.12 10.18 -22.78
N LEU A 112 -8.96 10.72 -22.36
CA LEU A 112 -7.81 9.92 -21.93
C LEU A 112 -7.71 9.71 -20.41
N HIS A 113 -8.44 10.49 -19.61
CA HIS A 113 -8.38 10.44 -18.15
C HIS A 113 -8.62 9.03 -17.57
N PRO A 114 -9.65 8.27 -17.99
CA PRO A 114 -9.92 6.95 -17.43
C PRO A 114 -8.70 6.01 -17.52
N TYR A 115 -8.07 5.97 -18.70
CA TYR A 115 -6.92 5.11 -18.96
C TYR A 115 -5.69 5.54 -18.15
N LEU A 116 -5.43 6.84 -18.08
CA LEU A 116 -4.30 7.38 -17.32
C LEU A 116 -4.47 7.24 -15.82
N TRP A 117 -5.70 7.39 -15.32
CA TRP A 117 -6.01 7.18 -13.91
C TRP A 117 -5.84 5.72 -13.52
N ASP A 118 -6.33 4.78 -14.34
CA ASP A 118 -6.18 3.34 -14.11
C ASP A 118 -4.70 2.90 -14.07
N ILE A 119 -3.91 3.28 -15.07
CA ILE A 119 -2.48 2.93 -15.12
C ILE A 119 -1.73 3.56 -13.95
N ARG A 120 -1.97 4.83 -13.62
CA ARG A 120 -1.33 5.50 -12.47
C ARG A 120 -1.59 4.73 -11.18
N ASN A 121 -2.84 4.36 -10.89
CA ASN A 121 -3.19 3.65 -9.67
C ASN A 121 -2.56 2.25 -9.61
N MET A 122 -2.56 1.53 -10.74
CA MET A 122 -1.89 0.23 -10.83
C MET A 122 -0.39 0.35 -10.56
N LEU A 123 0.26 1.39 -11.08
CA LEU A 123 1.67 1.64 -10.85
C LEU A 123 1.96 2.07 -9.42
N LEU A 124 1.11 2.88 -8.79
CA LEU A 124 1.24 3.19 -7.36
C LEU A 124 1.25 1.90 -6.51
N ALA A 125 0.31 0.99 -6.77
CA ALA A 125 0.25 -0.30 -6.11
C ALA A 125 1.48 -1.19 -6.40
N ALA A 126 1.89 -1.28 -7.68
CA ALA A 126 3.05 -2.08 -8.09
C ALA A 126 4.37 -1.54 -7.52
N SER A 127 4.54 -0.22 -7.51
CA SER A 127 5.70 0.47 -6.92
C SER A 127 5.84 0.12 -5.44
N ALA A 128 4.75 0.25 -4.68
CA ALA A 128 4.72 -0.08 -3.26
C ALA A 128 4.95 -1.57 -2.98
N PHE A 129 4.39 -2.44 -3.82
CA PHE A 129 4.60 -3.88 -3.72
C PHE A 129 6.07 -4.26 -3.96
N VAL A 130 6.74 -3.66 -4.95
CA VAL A 130 8.17 -3.87 -5.19
C VAL A 130 9.00 -3.39 -4.00
N LEU A 131 8.69 -2.22 -3.42
CA LEU A 131 9.37 -1.73 -2.21
C LEU A 131 9.20 -2.71 -1.05
N TRP A 132 7.99 -3.26 -0.88
CA TRP A 132 7.71 -4.28 0.13
C TRP A 132 8.52 -5.56 -0.10
N LEU A 133 8.63 -6.05 -1.34
CA LEU A 133 9.47 -7.21 -1.67
C LEU A 133 10.93 -7.02 -1.22
N GLY A 134 11.46 -5.80 -1.34
CA GLY A 134 12.82 -5.47 -0.91
C GLY A 134 13.02 -5.43 0.62
N CYS A 135 11.92 -5.36 1.40
CA CYS A 135 11.96 -5.28 2.86
C CYS A 135 11.75 -6.64 3.54
N GLN A 136 11.25 -7.64 2.83
CA GLN A 136 10.84 -8.93 3.41
C GLN A 136 11.90 -10.01 3.28
N ASN A 137 11.92 -10.90 4.28
CA ASN A 137 12.54 -12.21 4.14
C ASN A 137 11.48 -13.16 3.58
N VAL A 138 11.21 -13.05 2.28
CA VAL A 138 10.26 -13.94 1.60
C VAL A 138 10.83 -15.37 1.66
N THR A 139 10.19 -16.25 2.42
CA THR A 139 10.67 -17.63 2.64
C THR A 139 10.14 -18.62 1.61
N ALA A 140 9.13 -18.24 0.82
CA ALA A 140 8.51 -19.10 -0.18
C ALA A 140 8.36 -18.36 -1.53
N PRO A 141 8.53 -19.05 -2.67
CA PRO A 141 8.29 -18.45 -3.97
C PRO A 141 6.83 -17.98 -4.07
N ILE A 142 6.62 -16.75 -4.53
CA ILE A 142 5.29 -16.16 -4.72
C ILE A 142 4.62 -16.85 -5.91
N LEU A 143 3.94 -17.97 -5.64
CA LEU A 143 3.11 -18.67 -6.62
C LEU A 143 1.89 -17.80 -6.98
N LEU A 144 1.75 -17.47 -8.27
CA LEU A 144 0.46 -17.01 -8.77
C LEU A 144 -0.54 -18.15 -8.55
N GLY A 145 -1.68 -17.84 -7.94
CA GLY A 145 -2.84 -18.71 -8.05
C GLY A 145 -3.14 -18.93 -9.52
N ARG A 146 -3.39 -20.20 -9.88
CA ARG A 146 -3.69 -20.66 -11.24
C ARG A 146 -4.63 -19.69 -11.96
N ASP A 147 -4.12 -19.14 -13.05
CA ASP A 147 -4.76 -18.40 -14.14
C ASP A 147 -6.14 -17.77 -13.84
N ALA A 148 -6.14 -16.46 -13.56
CA ALA A 148 -7.29 -15.65 -13.95
C ALA A 148 -7.51 -15.85 -15.46
N GLU A 149 -8.71 -16.26 -15.85
CA GLU A 149 -9.04 -16.56 -17.24
C GLU A 149 -8.69 -15.35 -18.14
N PRO A 150 -8.18 -15.55 -19.36
CA PRO A 150 -7.64 -14.47 -20.19
C PRO A 150 -8.61 -13.31 -20.43
N TRP A 151 -9.92 -13.59 -20.50
CA TRP A 151 -10.99 -12.61 -20.71
C TRP A 151 -11.36 -11.79 -19.46
N VAL A 152 -10.88 -12.18 -18.28
CA VAL A 152 -11.08 -11.44 -17.02
C VAL A 152 -10.12 -10.26 -16.91
N ARG A 153 -8.98 -10.34 -17.58
CA ARG A 153 -7.94 -9.29 -17.58
C ARG A 153 -8.32 -8.23 -18.59
N ARG A 154 -8.20 -6.96 -18.20
CA ARG A 154 -8.24 -5.87 -19.20
C ARG A 154 -7.07 -6.06 -20.17
N GLY A 155 -7.23 -5.72 -21.44
CA GLY A 155 -6.13 -5.76 -22.40
C GLY A 155 -5.03 -4.74 -22.09
N GLY A 156 -3.90 -4.84 -22.79
CA GLY A 156 -2.82 -3.85 -22.73
C GLY A 156 -2.00 -3.88 -21.44
N LEU A 157 -1.25 -2.78 -21.20
CA LEU A 157 -0.29 -2.68 -20.10
C LEU A 157 -0.93 -2.89 -18.72
N PHE A 158 -2.13 -2.34 -18.51
CA PHE A 158 -2.85 -2.46 -17.24
C PHE A 158 -3.09 -3.92 -16.86
N GLY A 159 -3.61 -4.74 -17.78
CA GLY A 159 -3.91 -6.14 -17.49
C GLY A 159 -2.68 -6.99 -17.25
N GLU A 160 -1.58 -6.69 -17.94
CA GLU A 160 -0.31 -7.38 -17.69
C GLU A 160 0.26 -7.01 -16.31
N LEU A 161 0.20 -5.74 -15.90
CA LEU A 161 0.58 -5.32 -14.55
C LEU A 161 -0.31 -5.96 -13.49
N GLN A 162 -1.62 -5.99 -13.73
CA GLN A 162 -2.60 -6.64 -12.87
C GLN A 162 -2.28 -8.12 -12.68
N ALA A 163 -1.93 -8.84 -13.76
CA ALA A 163 -1.57 -10.26 -13.71
C ALA A 163 -0.26 -10.54 -12.96
N LEU A 164 0.63 -9.55 -12.90
CA LEU A 164 1.90 -9.66 -12.18
C LEU A 164 1.75 -9.41 -10.68
N LEU A 165 0.68 -8.74 -10.24
CA LEU A 165 0.36 -8.61 -8.83
C LEU A 165 -0.35 -9.88 -8.32
N PRO A 166 0.03 -10.39 -7.12
CA PRO A 166 -0.60 -11.55 -6.51
C PRO A 166 -1.94 -11.16 -5.88
N VAL A 167 -2.90 -10.75 -6.69
CA VAL A 167 -4.27 -10.44 -6.27
C VAL A 167 -5.17 -11.48 -6.93
N GLY A 168 -6.15 -12.01 -6.18
CA GLY A 168 -7.03 -13.07 -6.67
C GLY A 168 -7.89 -12.62 -7.85
N ASN A 169 -8.78 -13.49 -8.33
CA ASN A 169 -9.66 -13.23 -9.47
C ASN A 169 -10.79 -12.21 -9.18
N SER A 170 -10.66 -11.41 -8.12
CA SER A 170 -11.63 -10.39 -7.73
C SER A 170 -11.57 -9.21 -8.70
N CYS A 171 -12.40 -9.28 -9.74
CA CYS A 171 -12.56 -8.23 -10.74
C CYS A 171 -12.92 -6.89 -10.07
N ASP A 172 -13.76 -6.94 -9.04
CA ASP A 172 -14.31 -5.75 -8.37
C ASP A 172 -13.23 -4.85 -7.76
N LEU A 173 -12.07 -5.40 -7.38
CA LEU A 173 -10.92 -4.62 -6.91
C LEU A 173 -10.35 -3.68 -7.99
N PHE A 174 -10.63 -3.95 -9.27
CA PHE A 174 -10.07 -3.25 -10.43
C PHE A 174 -11.13 -2.54 -11.28
N TYR A 175 -12.42 -2.79 -11.07
CA TYR A 175 -13.51 -2.19 -11.86
C TYR A 175 -14.16 -1.03 -11.14
N HIS A 176 -13.65 0.18 -11.38
CA HIS A 176 -14.26 1.38 -10.86
C HIS A 176 -14.23 2.55 -11.84
N PRO A 177 -15.32 3.34 -11.88
CA PRO A 177 -15.31 4.54 -12.69
C PRO A 177 -14.29 5.54 -12.12
N PRO A 178 -13.48 6.16 -12.97
CA PRO A 178 -12.62 7.26 -12.54
C PRO A 178 -13.49 8.41 -12.02
N PRO A 179 -12.95 9.27 -11.14
CA PRO A 179 -13.67 10.44 -10.67
C PRO A 179 -14.01 11.36 -11.85
N LEU A 180 -15.20 11.96 -11.84
CA LEU A 180 -15.63 12.91 -12.88
C LEU A 180 -14.71 14.13 -12.96
N PHE A 181 -14.10 14.49 -11.83
CA PHE A 181 -13.16 15.59 -11.71
C PHE A 181 -11.76 15.02 -11.43
N PRO A 182 -10.84 15.09 -12.41
CA PRO A 182 -9.49 14.59 -12.23
C PRO A 182 -8.74 15.45 -11.21
N SER A 183 -8.03 14.79 -10.29
CA SER A 183 -7.12 15.47 -9.35
C SER A 183 -5.70 15.44 -9.88
N SER A 184 -4.98 16.56 -9.80
CA SER A 184 -3.55 16.63 -10.09
C SER A 184 -2.67 16.27 -8.88
N GLN A 185 -3.27 15.83 -7.77
CA GLN A 185 -2.55 15.52 -6.54
C GLN A 185 -1.62 14.32 -6.74
N LEU A 186 -0.37 14.46 -6.29
CA LEU A 186 0.60 13.38 -6.27
C LEU A 186 0.49 12.61 -4.97
N TYR A 187 0.57 11.29 -5.08
CA TYR A 187 0.62 10.39 -3.94
C TYR A 187 1.87 9.52 -4.03
N LEU A 188 2.44 9.23 -2.87
CA LEU A 188 3.49 8.23 -2.69
C LEU A 188 2.94 7.12 -1.80
N LEU A 189 2.93 5.90 -2.33
CA LEU A 189 2.56 4.71 -1.57
C LEU A 189 3.83 3.92 -1.26
N ARG A 190 4.08 3.65 0.03
CA ARG A 190 5.30 2.95 0.47
C ARG A 190 5.05 2.11 1.73
N PRO A 191 5.84 1.05 1.96
CA PRO A 191 5.80 0.33 3.23
C PRO A 191 6.28 1.23 4.38
N LEU A 192 5.75 0.98 5.58
CA LEU A 192 6.16 1.69 6.78
C LEU A 192 7.59 1.31 7.18
N LEU A 193 8.44 2.31 7.37
CA LEU A 193 9.81 2.10 7.84
C LEU A 193 9.90 2.22 9.36
N PRO A 194 10.78 1.44 10.03
CA PRO A 194 11.03 1.55 11.46
C PRO A 194 11.34 2.99 11.96
N LEU A 195 11.99 3.83 11.16
CA LEU A 195 12.27 5.23 11.50
C LEU A 195 11.00 6.11 11.54
N ASP A 196 9.97 5.73 10.80
CA ASP A 196 8.74 6.52 10.65
C ASP A 196 7.73 6.27 11.76
N LYS A 197 7.97 5.25 12.60
CA LYS A 197 7.04 4.76 13.63
C LYS A 197 6.58 5.84 14.61
N VAL A 198 7.36 6.89 14.83
CA VAL A 198 7.03 7.94 15.82
C VAL A 198 6.39 9.16 15.15
N GLY A 199 6.97 9.66 14.04
CA GLY A 199 6.50 10.88 13.38
C GLY A 199 5.25 10.65 12.53
N VAL A 200 5.33 9.73 11.57
CA VAL A 200 4.26 9.46 10.58
C VAL A 200 3.01 8.92 11.27
N VAL A 201 3.19 8.08 12.29
CA VAL A 201 2.07 7.54 13.08
C VAL A 201 1.38 8.63 13.88
N ALA A 202 2.14 9.55 14.49
CA ALA A 202 1.56 10.66 15.23
C ALA A 202 0.79 11.62 14.31
N GLU A 203 1.35 11.94 13.14
CA GLU A 203 0.67 12.80 12.15
C GLU A 203 -0.58 12.12 11.57
N LEU A 204 -0.51 10.84 11.21
CA LEU A 204 -1.67 10.07 10.79
C LEU A 204 -2.75 10.06 11.88
N GLN A 205 -2.35 9.82 13.13
CA GLN A 205 -3.29 9.83 14.26
C GLN A 205 -3.96 11.19 14.41
N VAL A 206 -3.25 12.31 14.27
CA VAL A 206 -3.81 13.68 14.33
C VAL A 206 -4.74 14.00 13.16
N GLN A 207 -4.36 13.59 11.95
CA GLN A 207 -5.15 13.85 10.74
C GLN A 207 -6.42 12.99 10.69
N LEU A 208 -6.34 11.76 11.19
CA LEU A 208 -7.47 10.83 11.26
C LEU A 208 -8.37 11.07 12.47
N SER A 209 -7.90 11.76 13.52
CA SER A 209 -8.69 12.04 14.73
C SER A 209 -9.72 13.16 14.58
N HIS A 210 -9.67 13.94 13.49
CA HIS A 210 -10.78 14.84 13.12
C HIS A 210 -11.97 14.08 12.52
N ALA A 211 -11.75 12.85 12.06
CA ALA A 211 -12.81 11.87 11.86
C ALA A 211 -12.97 11.11 13.18
N HIS A 212 -14.20 10.92 13.67
CA HIS A 212 -14.53 10.21 14.91
C HIS A 212 -14.20 8.70 14.87
N SER A 213 -13.20 8.26 14.09
CA SER A 213 -12.96 6.87 13.77
C SER A 213 -11.90 6.27 14.70
N LEU A 214 -12.35 5.30 15.50
CA LEU A 214 -11.58 4.33 16.28
C LEU A 214 -10.37 3.73 15.52
N ALA A 215 -10.37 3.83 14.19
CA ALA A 215 -9.35 3.35 13.27
C ALA A 215 -7.91 3.81 13.63
N ALA A 216 -7.71 5.06 14.06
CA ALA A 216 -6.37 5.54 14.45
C ALA A 216 -5.83 4.85 15.73
N ARG A 217 -6.71 4.44 16.64
CA ARG A 217 -6.36 3.70 17.87
C ARG A 217 -6.20 2.19 17.61
N LEU A 218 -6.94 1.67 16.63
CA LEU A 218 -6.82 0.29 16.15
C LEU A 218 -5.56 0.04 15.31
N LEU A 219 -4.88 1.08 14.82
CA LEU A 219 -3.60 0.96 14.11
C LEU A 219 -2.43 0.54 15.04
N GLY A 220 -2.48 0.94 16.32
CA GLY A 220 -1.45 0.65 17.31
C GLY A 220 -0.97 -0.82 17.39
N PRO A 221 -1.86 -1.83 17.51
CA PRO A 221 -1.42 -3.22 17.57
C PRO A 221 -0.76 -3.70 16.28
N PHE A 222 -1.17 -3.20 15.10
CA PHE A 222 -0.50 -3.56 13.85
C PHE A 222 0.93 -3.01 13.78
N LEU A 223 1.16 -1.78 14.27
CA LEU A 223 2.50 -1.18 14.28
C LEU A 223 3.47 -1.92 15.22
N SER A 224 2.95 -2.48 16.31
CA SER A 224 3.73 -3.21 17.30
C SER A 224 3.92 -4.68 16.95
N LEU A 225 2.86 -5.37 16.50
CA LEU A 225 2.83 -6.82 16.33
C LEU A 225 3.05 -7.28 14.89
N SER A 226 2.63 -6.49 13.89
CA SER A 226 2.73 -6.85 12.47
C SER A 226 3.11 -5.66 11.56
N PRO A 227 4.23 -4.96 11.83
CA PRO A 227 4.65 -3.81 11.04
C PRO A 227 4.96 -4.16 9.57
N GLU A 228 5.27 -5.42 9.29
CA GLU A 228 5.66 -5.92 7.97
C GLU A 228 4.55 -5.87 6.90
N TYR A 229 3.29 -5.74 7.31
CA TYR A 229 2.14 -5.53 6.42
C TYR A 229 1.49 -4.15 6.63
N THR A 230 2.29 -3.15 7.01
CA THR A 230 1.82 -1.76 7.13
C THR A 230 2.35 -0.90 6.00
N PHE A 231 1.46 -0.17 5.34
CA PHE A 231 1.70 0.74 4.24
C PHE A 231 1.18 2.13 4.58
N VAL A 232 1.87 3.14 4.08
CA VAL A 232 1.53 4.55 4.26
C VAL A 232 1.32 5.17 2.89
N LEU A 233 0.26 5.97 2.79
CA LEU A 233 0.00 6.87 1.68
C LEU A 233 0.39 8.29 2.11
N GLU A 234 1.23 8.94 1.34
CA GLU A 234 1.68 10.31 1.54
C GLU A 234 1.25 11.18 0.37
N ASP A 235 0.85 12.41 0.67
CA ASP A 235 0.66 13.47 -0.30
C ASP A 235 1.63 14.64 -0.03
N GLU A 236 1.52 15.72 -0.79
CA GLU A 236 2.33 16.94 -0.60
C GLU A 236 2.21 17.55 0.81
N GLY A 237 1.13 17.25 1.54
CA GLY A 237 0.85 17.69 2.90
C GLY A 237 1.19 16.64 3.97
N GLY A 238 2.00 15.64 3.63
CA GLY A 238 2.46 14.58 4.52
C GLY A 238 1.60 13.31 4.45
N PRO A 239 1.68 12.44 5.48
CA PRO A 239 0.94 11.19 5.47
C PRO A 239 -0.57 11.43 5.56
N CYS A 240 -1.29 10.81 4.64
CA CYS A 240 -2.71 11.03 4.41
C CYS A 240 -3.53 9.74 4.39
N GLY A 241 -2.90 8.57 4.46
CA GLY A 241 -3.61 7.30 4.63
C GLY A 241 -2.70 6.15 5.07
N TYR A 242 -3.31 5.06 5.50
CA TYR A 242 -2.60 3.85 5.89
C TYR A 242 -3.40 2.59 5.53
N ALA A 243 -2.67 1.51 5.29
CA ALA A 243 -3.16 0.13 5.26
C ALA A 243 -2.34 -0.66 6.26
N ALA A 244 -3.00 -1.42 7.11
CA ALA A 244 -2.35 -2.35 8.01
C ALA A 244 -3.01 -3.72 7.90
N GLY A 245 -2.20 -4.77 7.97
CA GLY A 245 -2.71 -6.13 7.98
C GLY A 245 -1.95 -7.03 8.95
N ALA A 246 -2.57 -8.15 9.27
CA ALA A 246 -1.98 -9.25 9.99
C ALA A 246 -2.25 -10.54 9.22
N LEU A 247 -1.19 -11.27 8.88
CA LEU A 247 -1.29 -12.52 8.11
C LEU A 247 -2.08 -13.59 8.86
N HIS A 248 -1.84 -13.74 10.16
CA HIS A 248 -2.49 -14.70 11.04
C HIS A 248 -3.33 -13.98 12.10
N ALA A 249 -4.60 -13.76 11.80
CA ALA A 249 -5.52 -13.01 12.65
C ALA A 249 -5.71 -13.64 14.03
N GLU A 250 -5.78 -14.97 14.14
CA GLU A 250 -5.95 -15.64 15.43
C GLU A 250 -4.78 -15.37 16.39
N GLY A 251 -3.54 -15.56 15.93
CA GLY A 251 -2.34 -15.26 16.71
C GLY A 251 -2.20 -13.78 17.01
N PHE A 252 -2.52 -12.91 16.05
CA PHE A 252 -2.51 -11.46 16.23
C PHE A 252 -3.50 -11.00 17.30
N LEU A 253 -4.74 -11.48 17.27
CA LEU A 253 -5.77 -11.14 18.27
C LEU A 253 -5.37 -11.65 19.66
N GLN A 254 -4.83 -12.87 19.77
CA GLN A 254 -4.32 -13.41 21.03
C GLN A 254 -3.17 -12.57 21.59
N GLN A 255 -2.19 -12.17 20.76
CA GLN A 255 -1.09 -11.30 21.17
C GLN A 255 -1.57 -9.91 21.56
N ARG A 256 -2.52 -9.34 20.81
CA ARG A 256 -3.16 -8.06 21.12
C ARG A 256 -3.78 -8.12 22.51
N ASP A 257 -4.52 -9.17 22.83
CA ASP A 257 -5.28 -9.27 24.07
C ASP A 257 -4.40 -9.63 25.28
N SER A 258 -3.33 -10.41 25.08
CA SER A 258 -2.42 -10.86 26.15
C SER A 258 -1.28 -9.90 26.47
N SER A 259 -0.78 -9.13 25.50
CA SER A 259 0.43 -8.31 25.66
C SER A 259 0.18 -6.83 25.42
N TRP A 260 -0.43 -6.48 24.29
CA TRP A 260 -0.55 -5.09 23.85
C TRP A 260 -1.63 -4.32 24.62
N LEU A 261 -2.85 -4.89 24.75
CA LEU A 261 -3.94 -4.27 25.48
C LEU A 261 -3.60 -4.03 26.96
N PRO A 262 -3.02 -5.01 27.69
CA PRO A 262 -2.58 -4.77 29.07
C PRO A 262 -1.55 -3.64 29.19
N ALA A 263 -0.56 -3.58 28.27
CA ALA A 263 0.43 -2.51 28.27
C ALA A 263 -0.21 -1.13 28.02
N MET A 264 -1.21 -1.06 27.12
CA MET A 264 -1.95 0.17 26.86
C MET A 264 -2.85 0.58 28.03
N ARG A 265 -3.50 -0.36 28.71
CA ARG A 265 -4.29 -0.10 29.93
C ARG A 265 -3.41 0.43 31.08
N HIS A 266 -2.17 -0.03 31.19
CA HIS A 266 -1.21 0.51 32.16
C HIS A 266 -0.75 1.92 31.81
N LYS A 267 -0.57 2.22 30.51
CA LYS A 267 -0.23 3.58 30.03
C LYS A 267 -1.40 4.57 30.15
N TYR A 268 -2.65 4.07 30.07
CA TYR A 268 -3.88 4.86 30.16
C TYR A 268 -4.82 4.28 31.24
N PRO A 269 -4.52 4.48 32.54
CA PRO A 269 -5.38 4.04 33.64
C PRO A 269 -6.76 4.70 33.61
N SER A 270 -7.77 4.00 34.14
CA SER A 270 -9.18 4.46 34.19
C SER A 270 -9.36 5.79 34.91
N ASP A 271 -8.47 6.11 35.87
CA ASP A 271 -8.55 7.30 36.72
C ASP A 271 -8.08 8.59 36.01
N LEU A 272 -7.48 8.49 34.82
CA LEU A 272 -7.15 9.67 34.00
C LEU A 272 -8.40 10.33 33.40
N GLY A 273 -9.55 9.64 33.42
CA GLY A 273 -10.79 10.10 32.82
C GLY A 273 -11.47 11.25 33.58
N THR A 274 -11.10 11.54 34.83
CA THR A 274 -11.82 12.52 35.68
C THR A 274 -11.29 13.95 35.63
N GLY A 275 -10.13 14.21 34.99
CA GLY A 275 -9.45 15.52 35.12
C GLY A 275 -8.77 16.14 33.89
N GLY A 276 -8.80 15.51 32.70
CA GLY A 276 -8.03 16.02 31.55
C GLY A 276 -8.68 15.81 30.17
N ARG A 277 -8.58 16.86 29.33
CA ARG A 277 -8.77 16.97 27.85
C ARG A 277 -9.54 15.81 27.19
N ALA A 278 -10.69 16.10 26.56
CA ALA A 278 -11.62 15.16 25.91
C ALA A 278 -10.99 14.00 25.09
N LEU A 279 -9.85 14.22 24.41
CA LEU A 279 -9.13 13.19 23.66
C LEU A 279 -8.57 12.04 24.52
N GLY A 280 -8.27 12.29 25.80
CA GLY A 280 -7.76 11.29 26.75
C GLY A 280 -8.86 10.38 27.30
N GLN A 281 -10.03 10.94 27.60
CA GLN A 281 -11.18 10.20 28.12
C GLN A 281 -11.68 9.12 27.16
N GLU A 282 -11.83 9.45 25.88
CA GLU A 282 -12.26 8.47 24.88
C GLU A 282 -11.23 7.35 24.67
N ALA A 283 -9.93 7.65 24.77
CA ALA A 283 -8.87 6.66 24.62
C ALA A 283 -8.90 5.65 25.78
N VAL A 284 -9.13 6.14 27.01
CA VAL A 284 -9.35 5.30 28.18
C VAL A 284 -10.58 4.40 27.97
N LEU A 285 -11.74 4.96 27.59
CA LEU A 285 -12.93 4.16 27.31
C LEU A 285 -12.69 3.07 26.25
N PHE A 286 -11.91 3.37 25.22
CA PHE A 286 -11.58 2.41 24.17
C PHE A 286 -10.69 1.25 24.65
N PHE A 287 -9.60 1.54 25.36
CA PHE A 287 -8.67 0.48 25.81
C PHE A 287 -9.28 -0.40 26.91
N HIS A 288 -10.22 0.13 27.68
CA HIS A 288 -10.94 -0.59 28.73
C HIS A 288 -12.25 -1.23 28.25
N ALA A 289 -12.69 -0.97 27.02
CA ALA A 289 -13.81 -1.69 26.41
C ALA A 289 -13.46 -3.17 26.19
N GLU A 290 -14.49 -4.03 26.25
CA GLU A 290 -14.33 -5.45 25.97
C GLU A 290 -14.13 -5.67 24.47
N PRO A 291 -13.06 -6.38 24.05
CA PRO A 291 -12.80 -6.62 22.64
C PRO A 291 -13.87 -7.52 22.02
N LEU A 292 -14.38 -7.13 20.86
CA LEU A 292 -15.33 -7.91 20.08
C LEU A 292 -14.72 -9.27 19.69
N ALA A 293 -15.36 -10.34 20.15
CA ALA A 293 -14.98 -11.71 19.79
C ALA A 293 -15.30 -11.99 18.32
N VAL A 294 -14.29 -12.42 17.56
CA VAL A 294 -14.48 -12.84 16.17
C VAL A 294 -14.86 -14.32 16.14
N PRO A 295 -15.96 -14.71 15.48
CA PRO A 295 -16.35 -16.11 15.37
C PRO A 295 -15.25 -16.96 14.71
N ARG A 296 -14.98 -18.14 15.27
CA ARG A 296 -13.95 -19.08 14.74
C ARG A 296 -14.21 -19.50 13.30
N THR A 297 -15.47 -19.51 12.87
CA THR A 297 -15.87 -19.79 11.48
C THR A 297 -15.28 -18.76 10.51
N VAL A 298 -15.27 -17.49 10.89
CA VAL A 298 -14.66 -16.40 10.10
C VAL A 298 -13.16 -16.58 10.04
N LEU A 299 -12.49 -16.80 11.18
CA LEU A 299 -11.03 -16.98 11.23
C LEU A 299 -10.53 -18.17 10.40
N ARG A 300 -11.30 -19.27 10.34
CA ARG A 300 -10.97 -20.43 9.49
C ARG A 300 -11.11 -20.14 8.00
N ARG A 301 -12.08 -19.31 7.61
CA ARG A 301 -12.33 -18.97 6.20
C ARG A 301 -11.46 -17.83 5.72
N PHE A 302 -11.20 -16.85 6.59
CA PHE A 302 -10.46 -15.63 6.35
C PHE A 302 -9.34 -15.49 7.40
N PRO A 303 -8.15 -16.08 7.13
CA PRO A 303 -7.08 -16.15 8.13
C PRO A 303 -6.41 -14.80 8.43
N SER A 304 -6.59 -13.79 7.58
CA SER A 304 -5.90 -12.51 7.71
C SER A 304 -6.85 -11.37 8.08
N LEU A 305 -6.38 -10.46 8.93
CA LEU A 305 -7.10 -9.26 9.35
C LEU A 305 -6.53 -8.05 8.62
N VAL A 306 -7.38 -7.17 8.11
CA VAL A 306 -6.97 -5.92 7.45
C VAL A 306 -7.70 -4.72 8.00
N GLN A 307 -7.01 -3.58 7.96
CA GLN A 307 -7.56 -2.29 8.32
C GLN A 307 -6.97 -1.19 7.44
N LEU A 308 -7.85 -0.37 6.88
CA LEU A 308 -7.50 0.76 6.03
C LEU A 308 -8.15 2.03 6.59
N GLY A 309 -7.44 3.14 6.47
CA GLY A 309 -7.97 4.45 6.80
C GLY A 309 -7.29 5.55 6.02
N THR A 310 -8.07 6.47 5.48
CA THR A 310 -7.59 7.63 4.73
C THR A 310 -8.13 8.89 5.38
N ALA A 311 -7.31 9.94 5.39
CA ALA A 311 -7.70 11.24 5.90
C ALA A 311 -8.80 11.85 5.02
N PRO A 312 -9.72 12.66 5.57
CA PRO A 312 -10.81 13.28 4.81
C PRO A 312 -10.36 14.13 3.62
N ARG A 313 -9.11 14.62 3.62
CA ARG A 313 -8.50 15.36 2.51
C ARG A 313 -8.17 14.50 1.28
N VAL A 314 -8.09 13.17 1.42
CA VAL A 314 -7.86 12.25 0.30
C VAL A 314 -9.19 12.05 -0.43
N LEU A 315 -9.39 12.81 -1.51
CA LEU A 315 -10.59 12.72 -2.34
C LEU A 315 -10.46 11.65 -3.45
N ASP A 316 -9.23 11.23 -3.74
CA ASP A 316 -8.95 10.26 -4.80
C ASP A 316 -9.14 8.82 -4.32
N VAL A 317 -10.29 8.25 -4.67
CA VAL A 317 -10.64 6.86 -4.37
C VAL A 317 -9.63 5.87 -4.99
N GLY A 318 -8.96 6.26 -6.08
CA GLY A 318 -7.94 5.43 -6.73
C GLY A 318 -6.72 5.18 -5.84
N ALA A 319 -6.28 6.20 -5.10
CA ALA A 319 -5.15 6.10 -4.19
C ALA A 319 -5.45 5.15 -3.01
N SER A 320 -6.63 5.29 -2.39
CA SER A 320 -7.09 4.41 -1.31
C SER A 320 -7.20 2.95 -1.74
N ARG A 321 -7.60 2.70 -3.00
CA ARG A 321 -7.66 1.36 -3.57
C ARG A 321 -6.30 0.80 -3.92
N SER A 322 -5.40 1.63 -4.45
CA SER A 322 -4.01 1.23 -4.72
C SER A 322 -3.32 0.74 -3.44
N LEU A 323 -3.62 1.41 -2.32
CA LEU A 323 -3.20 1.03 -0.99
C LEU A 323 -3.81 -0.31 -0.54
N ALA A 324 -5.11 -0.54 -0.79
CA ALA A 324 -5.74 -1.85 -0.55
C ALA A 324 -5.13 -2.97 -1.40
N LEU A 325 -4.97 -2.74 -2.71
CA LEU A 325 -4.38 -3.68 -3.66
C LEU A 325 -2.97 -4.08 -3.23
N CYS A 326 -2.16 -3.14 -2.78
CA CYS A 326 -0.81 -3.42 -2.29
C CYS A 326 -0.83 -4.30 -1.04
N LEU A 327 -1.67 -3.99 -0.05
CA LEU A 327 -1.81 -4.79 1.17
C LEU A 327 -2.30 -6.22 0.88
N LEU A 328 -3.34 -6.35 0.06
CA LEU A 328 -3.90 -7.65 -0.32
C LEU A 328 -2.88 -8.48 -1.09
N SER A 329 -2.10 -7.83 -1.98
CA SER A 329 -1.01 -8.47 -2.71
C SER A 329 0.07 -9.00 -1.75
N ALA A 330 0.47 -8.20 -0.76
CA ALA A 330 1.45 -8.61 0.24
C ALA A 330 0.97 -9.82 1.07
N LEU A 331 -0.27 -9.80 1.54
CA LEU A 331 -0.86 -10.91 2.32
C LEU A 331 -1.01 -12.18 1.48
N ARG A 332 -1.44 -12.04 0.23
CA ARG A 332 -1.61 -13.16 -0.70
C ARG A 332 -0.27 -13.75 -1.11
N ALA A 333 0.76 -12.93 -1.31
CA ALA A 333 2.12 -13.37 -1.59
C ALA A 333 2.66 -14.28 -0.48
N ASN A 334 2.28 -14.02 0.77
CA ASN A 334 2.65 -14.82 1.93
C ASN A 334 1.62 -15.92 2.29
N GLY A 335 0.76 -16.29 1.34
CA GLY A 335 -0.09 -17.49 1.43
C GLY A 335 -1.48 -17.27 2.03
N SER A 336 -1.90 -16.03 2.28
CA SER A 336 -3.27 -15.76 2.74
C SER A 336 -4.31 -16.23 1.72
N ARG A 337 -5.39 -16.85 2.23
CA ARG A 337 -6.51 -17.35 1.42
C ARG A 337 -7.74 -16.43 1.45
N GLY A 338 -7.74 -15.44 2.34
CA GLY A 338 -8.87 -14.55 2.54
C GLY A 338 -8.59 -13.56 3.65
N VAL A 339 -9.24 -12.41 3.58
CA VAL A 339 -9.13 -11.32 4.54
C VAL A 339 -10.49 -10.98 5.13
N PHE A 340 -10.51 -10.47 6.35
CA PHE A 340 -11.67 -9.80 6.93
C PHE A 340 -11.24 -8.47 7.56
N CYS A 341 -12.19 -7.56 7.74
CA CYS A 341 -11.99 -6.30 8.44
C CYS A 341 -13.05 -6.14 9.53
N GLN A 342 -12.76 -5.29 10.52
CA GLN A 342 -13.72 -4.86 11.52
C GLN A 342 -14.04 -3.39 11.27
N VAL A 343 -15.31 -3.08 11.09
CA VAL A 343 -15.79 -1.73 10.81
C VAL A 343 -16.92 -1.43 11.78
N SER A 344 -17.00 -0.19 12.27
CA SER A 344 -18.13 0.24 13.09
C SER A 344 -19.37 0.41 12.23
N ASP A 345 -20.54 0.00 12.72
CA ASP A 345 -21.83 0.20 12.03
C ASP A 345 -22.14 1.68 11.78
N THR A 346 -21.55 2.58 12.56
CA THR A 346 -21.68 4.03 12.42
C THR A 346 -20.83 4.60 11.28
N ASP A 347 -19.78 3.90 10.84
CA ASP A 347 -18.84 4.38 9.83
C ASP A 347 -19.29 3.98 8.40
N ARG A 348 -20.31 4.69 7.91
CA ARG A 348 -20.88 4.45 6.57
C ARG A 348 -19.87 4.63 5.44
N GLN A 349 -18.85 5.47 5.62
CA GLN A 349 -17.83 5.70 4.60
C GLN A 349 -16.93 4.48 4.45
N GLN A 350 -16.44 3.93 5.56
CA GLN A 350 -15.66 2.69 5.51
C GLN A 350 -16.49 1.51 5.02
N LEU A 351 -17.74 1.37 5.49
CA LEU A 351 -18.64 0.31 4.99
C LEU A 351 -18.86 0.40 3.48
N SER A 352 -19.11 1.60 2.95
CA SER A 352 -19.24 1.80 1.51
C SER A 352 -17.94 1.54 0.75
N PHE A 353 -16.80 1.80 1.36
CA PHE A 353 -15.50 1.56 0.73
C PHE A 353 -15.23 0.05 0.62
N TYR A 354 -15.34 -0.70 1.72
CA TYR A 354 -15.14 -2.15 1.72
C TYR A 354 -16.18 -2.88 0.87
N SER A 355 -17.46 -2.48 0.91
CA SER A 355 -18.50 -3.09 0.07
C SER A 355 -18.24 -2.93 -1.43
N LYS A 356 -17.44 -1.94 -1.83
CA LYS A 356 -17.04 -1.74 -3.23
C LYS A 356 -15.78 -2.52 -3.59
N LEU A 357 -15.03 -3.07 -2.64
CA LEU A 357 -13.83 -3.86 -2.93
C LEU A 357 -14.16 -5.33 -3.27
N GLY A 358 -15.40 -5.76 -3.08
CA GLY A 358 -15.84 -7.16 -3.14
C GLY A 358 -15.86 -7.79 -1.75
#